data_AF-A0AAX3L5C9-F1
#
_entry.id   AF-A0AAX3L5C9-F1
#
_cell.length_a   1.000
_cell.length_b   1.000
_cell.length_c   1.000
_cell.angle_alpha   90.00
_cell.angle_beta   90.00
_cell.angle_gamma   90.00
#
_symmetry.space_group_name_H-M   'P 1'
#
loop_
_entity.id
_entity.type
_entity.pdbx_description
1 polymer ?
#
loop_
_entity_poly.entity_id
_entity_poly.type
_entity_poly.pdbx_seq_one_letter_code
_entity_poly.pdbx_strand_id
1 'polypeptide(L)'
;MKLLTRYTLLVAGLLGATYLWADSGQDDSSNLLRNPNTLSRNDVRMSGEKFIAAWLAKDNEQEQLKANMYLLGVMDATENKAWCGYSVALPGSLRESIYNYFKKLPQDRKKEAASALITEALSQDLPCKKGAQS
;
A
#
# COMPACT_ATOMS: atom_id res chain seq x y z
N MET A 1 -35.51 65.63 -4.22
CA MET A 1 -36.57 64.67 -4.61
C MET A 1 -36.19 63.30 -4.11
N LYS A 2 -36.96 62.76 -3.15
CA LYS A 2 -36.93 61.35 -2.74
C LYS A 2 -37.72 60.55 -3.77
N LEU A 3 -37.19 59.41 -4.22
CA LEU A 3 -38.03 58.29 -4.68
C LEU A 3 -37.53 57.02 -4.00
N LEU A 4 -38.26 56.60 -2.97
CA LEU A 4 -38.37 55.21 -2.56
C LEU A 4 -39.04 54.44 -3.70
N THR A 5 -38.73 53.15 -3.88
CA THR A 5 -39.73 52.06 -3.92
C THR A 5 -39.13 50.70 -4.32
N ARG A 6 -39.28 49.76 -3.37
CA ARG A 6 -39.51 48.30 -3.46
C ARG A 6 -38.36 47.28 -3.42
N TYR A 7 -38.51 46.48 -2.36
CA TYR A 7 -37.94 45.20 -2.02
C TYR A 7 -38.15 44.13 -3.10
N THR A 8 -37.11 43.32 -3.33
CA THR A 8 -37.27 41.93 -3.74
C THR A 8 -36.30 41.09 -2.91
N LEU A 9 -36.86 40.27 -2.01
CA LEU A 9 -36.16 39.16 -1.38
C LEU A 9 -35.85 38.11 -2.46
N LEU A 10 -34.59 37.71 -2.59
CA LEU A 10 -34.22 36.43 -3.19
C LEU A 10 -33.42 35.65 -2.15
N VAL A 11 -34.13 34.80 -1.41
CA VAL A 11 -33.55 33.65 -0.74
C VAL A 11 -33.34 32.60 -1.82
N ALA A 12 -32.10 32.39 -2.23
CA ALA A 12 -31.71 31.18 -2.95
C ALA A 12 -30.80 30.38 -2.01
N GLY A 13 -31.41 29.46 -1.26
CA GLY A 13 -30.67 28.44 -0.53
C GLY A 13 -29.96 27.53 -1.52
N LEU A 14 -28.65 27.35 -1.34
CA LEU A 14 -27.89 26.25 -1.93
C LEU A 14 -27.45 25.35 -0.78
N LEU A 15 -28.40 24.56 -0.28
CA LEU A 15 -28.13 23.31 0.42
C LEU A 15 -28.17 22.19 -0.63
N GLY A 16 -27.09 21.41 -0.72
CA GLY A 16 -27.00 20.20 -1.53
C GLY A 16 -26.39 20.46 -2.92
N ALA A 17 -25.34 19.78 -3.38
CA ALA A 17 -24.78 18.51 -2.96
C ALA A 17 -23.25 18.64 -2.92
N THR A 18 -22.63 18.25 -1.80
CA THR A 18 -21.26 17.76 -1.87
C THR A 18 -21.32 16.55 -2.79
N TYR A 19 -20.72 16.66 -3.96
CA TYR A 19 -20.44 15.53 -4.82
C TYR A 19 -19.61 14.55 -4.00
N LEU A 20 -20.28 13.57 -3.40
CA LEU A 20 -19.65 12.34 -2.95
C LEU A 20 -19.16 11.68 -4.24
N TRP A 21 -17.91 11.94 -4.61
CA TRP A 21 -17.21 11.05 -5.52
C TRP A 21 -17.10 9.74 -4.78
N ALA A 22 -18.05 8.84 -5.05
CA ALA A 22 -17.86 7.44 -4.73
C ALA A 22 -16.64 7.00 -5.53
N ASP A 23 -15.50 6.88 -4.86
CA ASP A 23 -14.37 6.16 -5.41
C ASP A 23 -14.88 4.75 -5.71
N SER A 24 -15.15 4.48 -6.99
CA SER A 24 -15.60 3.17 -7.44
C SER A 24 -14.39 2.26 -7.36
N GLY A 25 -14.09 1.78 -6.15
CA GLY A 25 -13.04 0.80 -5.92
C GLY A 25 -13.20 -0.31 -6.93
N GLN A 26 -12.19 -0.50 -7.77
CA GLN A 26 -12.29 -1.43 -8.89
C GLN A 26 -12.57 -2.83 -8.34
N ASP A 27 -13.70 -3.42 -8.76
CA ASP A 27 -14.13 -4.73 -8.28
C ASP A 27 -13.22 -5.84 -8.85
N ASP A 28 -12.16 -6.16 -8.11
CA ASP A 28 -11.20 -7.20 -8.44
C ASP A 28 -11.70 -8.62 -8.10
N SER A 29 -12.98 -8.79 -7.75
CA SER A 29 -13.56 -10.09 -7.39
C SER A 29 -13.75 -10.99 -8.60
N SER A 30 -13.88 -10.42 -9.80
CA SER A 30 -14.09 -11.18 -11.04
C SER A 30 -12.78 -11.47 -11.78
N ASN A 31 -12.50 -12.75 -12.02
CA ASN A 31 -11.31 -13.18 -12.76
C ASN A 31 -11.37 -12.85 -14.27
N LEU A 32 -12.55 -12.56 -14.82
CA LEU A 32 -12.78 -12.49 -16.27
C LEU A 32 -12.43 -11.12 -16.90
N LEU A 33 -12.49 -10.03 -16.12
CA LEU A 33 -12.26 -8.65 -16.60
C LEU A 33 -11.06 -7.98 -15.92
N ARG A 34 -10.17 -8.79 -15.34
CA ARG A 34 -9.05 -8.30 -14.53
C ARG A 34 -7.97 -7.64 -15.39
N ASN A 35 -7.47 -6.50 -14.95
CA ASN A 35 -6.24 -5.91 -15.48
C ASN A 35 -5.00 -6.65 -14.92
N PRO A 36 -4.23 -7.38 -15.75
CA PRO A 36 -3.07 -8.16 -15.28
C PRO A 36 -1.93 -7.29 -14.73
N ASN A 37 -1.92 -6.00 -15.08
CA ASN A 37 -0.91 -5.04 -14.65
C ASN A 37 -1.17 -4.47 -13.26
N THR A 38 -2.27 -4.85 -12.61
CA THR A 38 -2.60 -4.46 -11.22
C THR A 38 -2.39 -5.62 -10.25
N LEU A 39 -2.28 -5.34 -8.96
CA LEU A 39 -2.22 -6.32 -7.89
C LEU A 39 -3.59 -6.95 -7.67
N SER A 40 -3.59 -8.26 -7.42
CA SER A 40 -4.74 -9.00 -6.92
C SER A 40 -4.30 -10.16 -6.05
N ARG A 41 -5.24 -10.67 -5.25
CA ARG A 41 -5.14 -11.91 -4.48
C ARG A 41 -4.68 -13.12 -5.28
N ASN A 42 -4.86 -13.13 -6.62
CA ASN A 42 -4.45 -14.24 -7.48
C ASN A 42 -2.98 -14.18 -7.91
N ASP A 43 -2.23 -13.12 -7.59
CA ASP A 43 -0.80 -13.01 -7.87
C ASP A 43 0.02 -13.91 -6.89
N VAL A 44 -0.24 -15.22 -6.96
CA VAL A 44 0.45 -16.24 -6.17
C VAL A 44 1.92 -16.27 -6.56
N ARG A 45 2.81 -16.26 -5.55
CA ARG A 45 4.26 -16.10 -5.76
C ARG A 45 4.60 -14.81 -6.52
N MET A 46 3.91 -13.70 -6.20
CA MET A 46 4.20 -12.37 -6.74
C MET A 46 5.70 -12.07 -6.74
N SER A 47 6.23 -11.58 -7.86
CA SER A 47 7.63 -11.20 -7.97
C SER A 47 7.94 -9.91 -7.20
N GLY A 48 9.20 -9.76 -6.77
CA GLY A 48 9.69 -8.52 -6.19
C GLY A 48 9.50 -7.31 -7.09
N GLU A 49 9.63 -7.49 -8.40
CA GLU A 49 9.40 -6.46 -9.42
C GLU A 49 7.95 -5.97 -9.42
N LYS A 50 6.98 -6.88 -9.42
CA LYS A 50 5.56 -6.50 -9.37
C LYS A 50 5.21 -5.83 -8.05
N PHE A 51 5.75 -6.33 -6.93
CA PHE A 51 5.59 -5.71 -5.62
C PHE A 51 6.13 -4.27 -5.57
N ILE A 52 7.38 -4.04 -5.97
CA ILE A 52 8.02 -2.73 -5.83
C ILE A 52 7.38 -1.69 -6.77
N ALA A 53 6.92 -2.10 -7.96
CA ALA A 53 6.18 -1.24 -8.87
C ALA A 53 4.85 -0.78 -8.24
N ALA A 54 4.09 -1.70 -7.66
CA ALA A 54 2.83 -1.41 -7.00
C ALA A 54 3.02 -0.58 -5.71
N TRP A 55 4.02 -0.91 -4.90
CA TRP A 55 4.26 -0.23 -3.62
C TRP A 55 4.69 1.23 -3.78
N LEU A 56 5.40 1.54 -4.86
CA LEU A 56 5.89 2.89 -5.19
C LEU A 56 5.00 3.62 -6.22
N ALA A 57 3.82 3.08 -6.55
CA ALA A 57 2.88 3.74 -7.44
C ALA A 57 2.44 5.08 -6.84
N LYS A 58 2.68 6.18 -7.57
CA LYS A 58 2.39 7.56 -7.08
C LYS A 58 1.01 8.06 -7.48
N ASP A 59 0.45 7.49 -8.54
CA ASP A 59 -0.80 7.88 -9.19
C ASP A 59 -1.89 6.82 -9.04
N ASN A 60 -1.64 5.79 -8.22
CA ASN A 60 -2.57 4.70 -7.96
C ASN A 60 -2.55 4.31 -6.48
N GLU A 61 -3.31 5.07 -5.68
CA GLU A 61 -3.41 4.86 -4.22
C GLU A 61 -3.99 3.48 -3.88
N GLN A 62 -4.93 2.97 -4.67
CA GLN A 62 -5.51 1.64 -4.47
C GLN A 62 -4.45 0.54 -4.65
N GLU A 63 -3.60 0.66 -5.67
CA GLU A 63 -2.51 -0.28 -5.94
C GLU A 63 -1.43 -0.24 -4.85
N GLN A 64 -1.06 0.98 -4.42
CA GLN A 64 -0.15 1.18 -3.30
C GLN A 64 -0.73 0.61 -2.00
N LEU A 65 -2.03 0.78 -1.74
CA LEU A 65 -2.70 0.21 -0.58
C LEU A 65 -2.65 -1.32 -0.60
N LYS A 66 -2.94 -1.96 -1.74
CA LYS A 66 -2.82 -3.41 -1.90
C LYS A 66 -1.40 -3.91 -1.61
N ALA A 67 -0.39 -3.20 -2.12
CA ALA A 67 1.01 -3.54 -1.86
C ALA A 67 1.39 -3.38 -0.38
N ASN A 68 0.89 -2.32 0.29
CA ASN A 68 1.07 -2.14 1.73
C ASN A 68 0.39 -3.25 2.55
N MET A 69 -0.79 -3.72 2.14
CA MET A 69 -1.48 -4.83 2.81
C MET A 69 -0.74 -6.16 2.59
N TYR A 70 -0.23 -6.41 1.38
CA TYR A 70 0.64 -7.55 1.12
C TYR A 70 1.89 -7.50 1.99
N LEU A 71 2.55 -6.34 2.07
CA LEU A 71 3.74 -6.15 2.90
C LEU A 71 3.44 -6.41 4.39
N LEU A 72 2.35 -5.86 4.92
CA LEU A 72 1.90 -6.13 6.29
C LEU A 72 1.74 -7.63 6.54
N GLY A 73 1.05 -8.33 5.63
CA GLY A 73 0.85 -9.78 5.73
C GLY A 73 2.15 -10.58 5.72
N VAL A 74 3.13 -10.19 4.89
CA VAL A 74 4.46 -10.84 4.89
C VAL A 74 5.20 -10.59 6.20
N MET A 75 5.19 -9.35 6.70
CA MET A 75 5.85 -9.01 7.96
C MET A 75 5.25 -9.80 9.13
N ASP A 76 3.93 -9.77 9.30
CA ASP A 76 3.23 -10.50 10.38
C ASP A 76 3.43 -12.02 10.29
N ALA A 77 3.53 -12.58 9.08
CA ALA A 77 3.73 -14.01 8.90
C ALA A 77 5.15 -14.48 9.28
N THR A 78 6.15 -13.58 9.20
CA THR A 78 7.59 -13.92 9.25
C THR A 78 8.33 -13.35 10.45
N GLU A 79 7.76 -12.34 11.11
CA GLU A 79 8.28 -11.78 12.35
C GLU A 79 8.31 -12.83 13.47
N ASN A 80 9.30 -12.71 14.37
CA ASN A 80 9.65 -13.69 15.41
C ASN A 80 10.08 -15.09 14.90
N LYS A 81 10.16 -15.29 13.58
CA LYS A 81 10.61 -16.55 12.97
C LYS A 81 11.91 -16.34 12.19
N ALA A 82 11.87 -15.49 11.17
CA ALA A 82 13.00 -15.23 10.29
C ALA A 82 13.76 -13.95 10.65
N TRP A 83 13.05 -12.99 11.26
CA TRP A 83 13.58 -11.72 11.73
C TRP A 83 12.77 -11.28 12.97
N CYS A 84 13.36 -10.45 13.83
CA CYS A 84 12.79 -10.08 15.13
C CYS A 84 12.91 -8.57 15.32
N GLY A 85 11.79 -7.84 15.27
CA GLY A 85 11.87 -6.39 15.09
C GLY A 85 10.72 -5.55 15.63
N TYR A 86 9.52 -6.10 15.85
CA TYR A 86 8.38 -5.26 16.23
C TYR A 86 8.54 -4.56 17.58
N SER A 87 9.33 -5.11 18.50
CA SER A 87 9.60 -4.48 19.80
C SER A 87 10.75 -3.46 19.78
N VAL A 88 11.51 -3.36 18.68
CA VAL A 88 12.76 -2.56 18.63
C VAL A 88 12.86 -1.61 17.44
N ALA A 89 12.08 -1.82 16.38
CA ALA A 89 12.13 -1.04 15.15
C ALA A 89 10.79 -0.33 14.89
N LEU A 90 10.86 0.94 14.50
CA LEU A 90 9.68 1.69 14.11
C LEU A 90 9.11 1.17 12.77
N PRO A 91 7.78 1.22 12.56
CA PRO A 91 7.17 0.79 11.30
C PRO A 91 7.72 1.49 10.05
N GLY A 92 8.16 2.76 10.20
CA GLY A 92 8.82 3.50 9.12
C GLY A 92 10.21 2.95 8.80
N SER A 93 11.00 2.61 9.81
CA SER A 93 12.35 2.06 9.65
C SER A 93 12.33 0.67 8.99
N LEU A 94 11.34 -0.17 9.31
CA LEU A 94 11.15 -1.46 8.64
C LEU A 94 10.90 -1.29 7.15
N ARG A 95 10.02 -0.35 6.77
CA ARG A 95 9.75 -0.02 5.37
C ARG A 95 10.98 0.55 4.68
N GLU A 96 11.72 1.43 5.34
CA GLU A 96 12.95 2.00 4.80
C GLU A 96 14.03 0.94 4.55
N SER A 97 14.22 -0.01 5.48
CA SER A 97 15.12 -1.16 5.31
C SER A 97 14.78 -1.95 4.04
N ILE A 98 13.50 -2.32 3.87
CA ILE A 98 13.02 -3.05 2.69
C ILE A 98 13.26 -2.23 1.41
N TYR A 99 12.90 -0.95 1.40
CA TYR A 99 13.13 -0.08 0.24
C TYR A 99 14.62 -0.02 -0.14
N ASN A 100 15.50 0.17 0.86
CA ASN A 100 16.94 0.23 0.65
C ASN A 100 17.51 -1.09 0.12
N TYR A 101 17.00 -2.22 0.57
CA TYR A 101 17.33 -3.55 0.04
C TYR A 101 16.92 -3.67 -1.43
N PHE A 102 15.67 -3.38 -1.78
CA PHE A 102 15.16 -3.46 -3.16
C PHE A 102 15.87 -2.49 -4.12
N LYS A 103 16.32 -1.33 -3.63
CA LYS A 103 17.11 -0.35 -4.39
C LYS A 103 18.48 -0.93 -4.81
N LYS A 104 19.09 -1.76 -3.98
CA LYS A 104 20.40 -2.40 -4.23
C LYS A 104 20.28 -3.75 -4.94
N LEU A 105 19.09 -4.34 -4.96
CA LEU A 105 18.84 -5.68 -5.48
C LEU A 105 19.07 -5.73 -7.02
N PRO A 106 19.88 -6.68 -7.53
CA PRO A 106 20.05 -6.89 -8.97
C PRO A 106 18.71 -7.15 -9.67
N GLN A 107 18.57 -6.70 -10.93
CA GLN A 107 17.31 -6.81 -11.67
C GLN A 107 16.83 -8.26 -11.82
N ASP A 108 17.72 -9.21 -12.07
CA ASP A 108 17.32 -10.63 -12.18
C ASP A 108 16.77 -11.19 -10.88
N ARG A 109 17.29 -10.74 -9.73
CA ARG A 109 16.77 -11.14 -8.41
C ARG A 109 15.38 -10.59 -8.13
N LYS A 110 14.96 -9.48 -8.75
CA LYS A 110 13.59 -8.94 -8.58
C LYS A 110 12.51 -9.87 -9.16
N LYS A 111 12.89 -10.86 -9.98
CA LYS A 111 11.99 -11.91 -10.46
C LYS A 111 11.68 -12.95 -9.38
N GLU A 112 12.47 -13.03 -8.31
CA GLU A 112 12.21 -13.88 -7.15
C GLU A 112 10.94 -13.44 -6.41
N ALA A 113 10.38 -14.32 -5.58
CA ALA A 113 9.16 -14.04 -4.84
C ALA A 113 9.35 -12.86 -3.87
N ALA A 114 8.46 -11.87 -3.92
CA ALA A 114 8.50 -10.67 -3.09
C ALA A 114 8.53 -10.99 -1.61
N SER A 115 7.78 -12.02 -1.16
CA SER A 115 7.77 -12.42 0.25
C SER A 115 9.14 -12.88 0.73
N ALA A 116 9.87 -13.65 -0.09
CA ALA A 116 11.22 -14.10 0.24
C ALA A 116 12.20 -12.92 0.31
N LEU A 117 12.13 -12.01 -0.66
CA LEU A 117 12.99 -10.81 -0.71
C LEU A 117 12.73 -9.84 0.45
N ILE A 118 11.46 -9.61 0.81
CA ILE A 118 11.09 -8.80 1.99
C ILE A 118 11.64 -9.45 3.27
N THR A 119 11.48 -10.77 3.41
CA THR A 119 11.98 -11.51 4.58
C THR A 119 13.50 -11.45 4.66
N GLU A 120 14.18 -11.62 3.52
CA GLU A 120 15.64 -11.51 3.43
C GLU A 120 16.10 -10.13 3.89
N ALA A 121 15.48 -9.05 3.37
CA ALA A 121 15.80 -7.68 3.75
C ALA A 121 15.74 -7.47 5.27
N LEU A 122 14.63 -7.86 5.89
CA LEU A 122 14.45 -7.69 7.33
C LEU A 122 15.37 -8.60 8.16
N SER A 123 15.67 -9.80 7.69
CA SER A 123 16.58 -10.72 8.37
C SER A 123 18.04 -10.27 8.36
N GLN A 124 18.45 -9.47 7.36
CA GLN A 124 19.79 -8.89 7.29
C GLN A 124 19.99 -7.81 8.36
N ASP A 125 18.97 -6.98 8.58
CA ASP A 125 19.05 -5.86 9.51
C ASP A 125 18.64 -6.23 10.95
N LEU A 126 17.68 -7.17 11.09
CA LEU A 126 17.06 -7.54 12.37
C LEU A 126 17.03 -9.07 12.57
N PRO A 127 18.20 -9.74 12.57
CA PRO A 127 18.24 -11.18 12.77
C PRO A 127 17.75 -11.55 14.18
N CYS A 128 16.96 -12.62 14.27
CA CYS A 128 16.54 -13.15 15.57
C CYS A 128 17.75 -13.67 16.37
N LYS A 129 17.77 -13.35 17.67
CA LYS A 129 18.77 -13.91 18.60
C LYS A 129 18.45 -15.39 18.84
N LYS A 130 19.46 -16.26 18.76
CA LYS A 130 19.31 -17.66 19.15
C LYS A 130 18.97 -17.72 20.65
N GLY A 131 17.76 -18.18 20.98
CA GLY A 131 17.28 -18.34 22.36
C GLY A 131 16.20 -17.35 22.83
N ALA A 132 15.73 -16.43 21.97
CA ALA A 132 14.65 -15.48 22.31
C ALA A 132 13.30 -15.87 21.68
N GLN A 133 13.01 -17.17 21.59
CA GLN A 133 11.69 -17.67 21.20
C GLN A 133 10.94 -18.00 22.50
N SER A 134 10.00 -17.16 22.89
CA SER A 134 9.00 -17.44 23.93
C SER A 134 7.63 -17.58 23.29
#